data_AF-A4Z4P6-F1
#
_entry.id   AF-A4Z4P6-F1
#
_cell.length_a   1.000
_cell.length_b   1.000
_cell.length_c   1.000
_cell.angle_alpha   90.00
_cell.angle_beta   90.00
_cell.angle_gamma   90.00
#
_symmetry.space_group_name_H-M   'P 1'
#
loop_
_entity.id
_entity.type
_entity.pdbx_description
1 polymer ?
#
loop_
_entity_poly.entity_id
_entity_poly.type
_entity_poly.pdbx_seq_one_letter_code
_entity_poly.pdbx_strand_id
1 'polypeptide(L)'
;AGWSSNSKYALLGSLRAVAQTISYEVSLALILLSFIMLVGGFNLSLFSLYQRDCWFLFLTMPLSLIWFASCLAETNRTPFDFAEGESELVSGFNTEYSSGGFALIFLAEYASILFMSMLVALLFLGGNLISVSFYMKLAFVAFCFIWVRGTLPRFRYDKLM
;
A
#
# COMPACT_ATOMS: atom_id res chain seq x y z
N ALA A 1 8.63 -1.67 -17.03
CA ALA A 1 8.33 -0.33 -17.57
C ALA A 1 9.58 0.53 -17.68
N GLY A 2 10.24 0.89 -16.56
CA GLY A 2 11.37 1.85 -16.61
C GLY A 2 12.68 1.36 -17.22
N TRP A 3 12.92 0.05 -17.37
CA TRP A 3 14.11 -0.44 -18.10
C TRP A 3 13.92 -0.41 -19.62
N SER A 4 12.70 -0.66 -20.10
CA SER A 4 12.38 -0.70 -21.53
C SER A 4 12.29 0.69 -22.18
N SER A 5 12.21 1.76 -21.39
CA SER A 5 12.12 3.14 -21.87
C SER A 5 13.46 3.72 -22.35
N ASN A 6 14.62 3.13 -22.02
CA ASN A 6 15.91 3.62 -22.53
C ASN A 6 16.27 5.08 -22.14
N SER A 7 15.51 5.72 -21.24
CA SER A 7 15.87 6.98 -20.58
C SER A 7 16.51 6.74 -19.21
N LYS A 8 17.59 7.48 -18.93
CA LYS A 8 18.36 7.35 -17.69
C LYS A 8 17.52 7.70 -16.44
N TYR A 9 16.61 8.68 -16.56
CA TYR A 9 15.75 9.09 -15.44
C TYR A 9 14.66 8.05 -15.13
N ALA A 10 14.03 7.47 -16.15
CA ALA A 10 13.05 6.41 -15.95
C ALA A 10 13.68 5.15 -15.33
N LEU A 11 14.91 4.81 -15.76
CA LEU A 11 15.66 3.70 -15.18
C LEU A 11 15.94 3.93 -13.68
N LEU A 12 16.44 5.11 -13.31
CA LEU A 12 16.71 5.46 -11.91
C LEU A 12 15.44 5.46 -11.05
N GLY A 13 14.34 6.01 -11.56
CA GLY A 13 13.03 5.95 -10.88
C GLY A 13 12.56 4.52 -10.64
N SER A 14 12.72 3.65 -11.65
CA SER A 14 12.33 2.24 -11.52
C SER A 14 13.20 1.47 -10.51
N LEU A 15 14.51 1.74 -10.46
CA LEU A 15 15.40 1.11 -9.47
C LEU A 15 15.06 1.55 -8.04
N ARG A 16 14.72 2.83 -7.84
CA ARG A 16 14.27 3.34 -6.53
C ARG A 16 12.95 2.69 -6.09
N ALA A 17 12.00 2.55 -7.01
CA ALA A 17 10.73 1.89 -6.77
C ALA A 17 10.93 0.41 -6.39
N VAL A 18 11.77 -0.32 -7.13
CA VAL A 18 12.05 -1.74 -6.85
C VAL A 18 12.73 -1.92 -5.49
N ALA A 19 13.71 -1.08 -5.15
CA ALA A 19 14.35 -1.14 -3.84
C ALA A 19 13.33 -0.89 -2.72
N GLN A 20 12.44 0.09 -2.90
CA GLN A 20 11.37 0.39 -1.95
C GLN A 20 10.41 -0.79 -1.79
N THR A 21 9.89 -1.37 -2.88
CA THR A 21 8.95 -2.49 -2.78
C THR A 21 9.56 -3.67 -2.02
N ILE A 22 10.82 -4.02 -2.29
CA ILE A 22 11.50 -5.13 -1.60
C ILE A 22 11.66 -4.82 -0.10
N SER A 23 12.05 -3.59 0.25
CA SER A 23 12.26 -3.21 1.65
C SER A 23 10.98 -3.32 2.49
N TYR A 24 9.84 -2.87 1.95
CA TYR A 24 8.57 -2.91 2.68
C TYR A 24 7.88 -4.26 2.60
N GLU A 25 8.13 -5.08 1.58
CA GLU A 25 7.59 -6.44 1.50
C GLU A 25 8.09 -7.31 2.67
N VAL A 26 9.36 -7.16 3.07
CA VAL A 26 9.90 -7.85 4.25
C VAL A 26 9.16 -7.43 5.53
N SER A 27 8.92 -6.13 5.71
CA SER A 27 8.19 -5.62 6.87
C SER A 27 6.74 -6.12 6.89
N LEU A 28 6.08 -6.13 5.72
CA LEU A 28 4.70 -6.56 5.57
C LEU A 28 4.57 -8.06 5.85
N ALA A 29 5.49 -8.89 5.35
CA ALA A 29 5.51 -10.32 5.63
C ALA A 29 5.65 -10.62 7.13
N LEU A 30 6.54 -9.92 7.84
CA LEU A 30 6.75 -10.10 9.27
C LEU A 30 5.53 -9.69 10.10
N ILE A 31 4.90 -8.57 9.76
CA ILE A 31 3.69 -8.11 10.46
C ILE A 31 2.53 -9.07 10.17
N LEU A 32 2.34 -9.51 8.92
CA LEU A 32 1.31 -10.49 8.56
C LEU A 32 1.49 -11.78 9.37
N LEU A 33 2.72 -12.26 9.50
CA LEU A 33 3.04 -13.46 10.28
C LEU A 33 2.59 -13.32 11.75
N SER A 34 2.80 -12.14 12.37
CA SER A 34 2.36 -11.90 13.75
C SER A 34 0.84 -12.05 13.91
N PHE A 35 0.06 -11.63 12.90
CA PHE A 35 -1.40 -11.79 12.89
C PHE A 35 -1.86 -13.21 12.59
N ILE A 36 -1.16 -13.92 11.71
CA ILE A 36 -1.45 -15.33 11.44
C ILE A 36 -1.23 -16.17 12.70
N MET A 37 -0.21 -15.87 13.49
CA MET A 37 0.03 -16.54 14.77
C MET A 37 -1.10 -16.28 15.78
N LEU A 38 -1.71 -15.09 15.78
CA LEU A 38 -2.88 -14.77 16.62
C LEU A 38 -4.15 -15.53 16.21
N VAL A 39 -4.35 -15.73 14.90
CA VAL A 39 -5.55 -16.39 14.35
C VAL A 39 -5.41 -17.92 14.29
N GLY A 40 -4.18 -18.43 14.20
CA GLY A 40 -3.89 -19.86 14.11
C GLY A 40 -4.08 -20.46 12.71
N GLY A 41 -4.21 -19.64 11.67
CA GLY A 41 -4.37 -20.12 10.29
C GLY A 41 -4.32 -19.02 9.23
N PHE A 42 -4.12 -19.43 7.97
CA PHE A 42 -4.01 -18.52 6.82
C PHE A 42 -5.35 -18.20 6.15
N ASN A 43 -6.45 -18.85 6.59
CA ASN A 43 -7.75 -18.61 5.97
C ASN A 43 -8.28 -17.23 6.38
N LEU A 44 -8.51 -16.36 5.39
CA LEU A 44 -9.02 -14.99 5.60
C LEU A 44 -10.37 -14.95 6.33
N SER A 45 -11.20 -16.00 6.21
CA SER A 45 -12.47 -16.06 6.94
C SER A 45 -12.28 -16.22 8.45
N LEU A 46 -11.14 -16.74 8.92
CA LEU A 46 -10.87 -16.85 10.36
C LEU A 46 -10.70 -15.48 10.99
N PHE A 47 -10.14 -14.50 10.26
CA PHE A 47 -10.00 -13.12 10.75
C PHE A 47 -11.35 -12.50 11.12
N SER A 48 -12.41 -12.77 10.36
CA SER A 48 -13.75 -12.27 10.71
C SER A 48 -14.37 -12.98 11.92
N LEU A 49 -14.01 -14.25 12.14
CA LEU A 49 -14.49 -15.03 13.29
C LEU A 49 -13.84 -14.60 14.60
N TYR A 50 -12.51 -14.39 14.61
CA TYR A 50 -11.79 -13.98 15.81
C TYR A 50 -11.98 -12.50 16.18
N GLN A 51 -12.37 -11.65 15.22
CA GLN A 51 -12.62 -10.22 15.44
C GLN A 51 -14.07 -9.89 15.78
N ARG A 52 -14.85 -10.87 16.26
CA ARG A 52 -16.27 -10.66 16.62
C ARG A 52 -16.44 -9.73 17.82
N ASP A 53 -15.66 -9.93 18.88
CA ASP A 53 -15.82 -9.19 20.14
C ASP A 53 -14.99 -7.91 20.15
N CYS A 54 -13.72 -8.01 19.79
CA CYS A 54 -12.79 -6.89 19.72
C CYS A 54 -12.04 -6.90 18.39
N TRP A 55 -11.92 -5.73 17.77
CA TRP A 55 -11.10 -5.55 16.58
C TRP A 55 -9.62 -5.66 16.93
N PHE A 56 -8.84 -6.27 16.03
CA PHE A 56 -7.39 -6.35 16.20
C PHE A 56 -6.72 -4.98 16.20
N LEU A 57 -7.36 -3.97 15.60
CA LEU A 57 -6.91 -2.58 15.70
C LEU A 57 -6.67 -2.15 17.16
N PHE A 58 -7.57 -2.48 18.08
CA PHE A 58 -7.43 -2.10 19.49
C PHE A 58 -6.40 -2.95 20.22
N LEU A 59 -6.30 -4.24 19.88
CA LEU A 59 -5.34 -5.15 20.52
C LEU A 59 -3.89 -4.82 20.12
N THR A 60 -3.65 -4.49 18.85
CA THR A 60 -2.31 -4.31 18.30
C THR A 60 -2.17 -2.94 17.61
N MET A 61 -2.56 -1.88 18.32
CA MET A 61 -2.43 -0.49 17.85
C MET A 61 -1.08 -0.14 17.22
N PRO A 62 0.09 -0.51 17.81
CA PRO A 62 1.37 -0.18 17.19
C PRO A 62 1.60 -0.90 15.85
N LEU A 63 1.24 -2.18 15.78
CA LEU A 63 1.41 -2.99 14.57
C LEU A 63 0.45 -2.56 13.46
N SER A 64 -0.76 -2.11 13.81
CA SER A 64 -1.73 -1.60 12.83
C SER A 64 -1.26 -0.31 12.16
N LEU A 65 -0.63 0.59 12.93
CA LEU A 65 -0.04 1.81 12.39
C LEU A 65 1.16 1.52 11.48
N ILE A 66 2.06 0.61 11.89
CA ILE A 66 3.21 0.21 11.07
C ILE A 66 2.73 -0.48 9.79
N TRP A 67 1.74 -1.37 9.88
CA TRP A 67 1.14 -2.02 8.71
C TRP A 67 0.58 -1.00 7.72
N PHE A 68 -0.19 -0.03 8.22
CA PHE A 68 -0.75 1.02 7.37
C PHE A 68 0.34 1.86 6.69
N ALA A 69 1.42 2.18 7.40
CA ALA A 69 2.59 2.85 6.83
C ALA A 69 3.29 1.99 5.76
N SER A 70 3.44 0.67 5.98
CA SER A 70 4.02 -0.23 4.96
C SER A 70 3.15 -0.36 3.72
N CYS A 71 1.81 -0.38 3.86
CA CYS A 71 0.90 -0.40 2.70
C CYS A 71 0.96 0.91 1.88
N LEU A 72 1.12 2.06 2.55
CA LEU A 72 1.35 3.34 1.87
C LEU A 72 2.66 3.34 1.08
N ALA A 73 3.71 2.76 1.65
CA ALA A 73 5.00 2.65 1.00
C ALA A 73 4.98 1.68 -0.20
N GLU A 74 4.31 0.54 -0.10
CA GLU A 74 4.23 -0.43 -1.19
C GLU A 74 3.42 0.10 -2.39
N THR A 75 2.39 0.90 -2.13
CA THR A 75 1.58 1.54 -3.18
C THR A 75 2.25 2.76 -3.82
N ASN A 76 3.51 3.05 -3.46
CA ASN A 76 4.29 4.19 -3.97
C ASN A 76 3.54 5.54 -3.86
N ARG A 77 2.70 5.72 -2.83
CA ARG A 77 1.95 6.96 -2.65
C ARG A 77 2.58 7.88 -1.62
N THR A 78 2.35 9.18 -1.81
CA THR A 78 2.80 10.24 -0.91
C THR A 78 2.38 9.91 0.52
N PRO A 79 3.30 9.92 1.50
CA PRO A 79 4.62 10.57 1.48
C PRO A 79 5.79 9.73 0.94
N PHE A 80 5.55 8.48 0.55
CA PHE A 80 6.54 7.49 0.07
C PHE A 80 6.60 7.41 -1.49
N ASP A 81 6.27 8.51 -2.17
CA ASP A 81 6.21 8.57 -3.64
C ASP A 81 7.56 8.99 -4.24
N PHE A 82 8.47 8.02 -4.39
CA PHE A 82 9.80 8.22 -4.99
C PHE A 82 9.89 7.83 -6.46
N ALA A 83 8.99 6.97 -6.91
CA ALA A 83 8.98 6.45 -8.27
C ALA A 83 8.52 7.52 -9.28
N GLU A 84 7.58 8.39 -8.89
CA GLU A 84 7.01 9.41 -9.76
C GLU A 84 7.57 10.82 -9.50
N GLY A 85 8.47 10.98 -8.52
CA GLY A 85 8.91 12.26 -7.96
C GLY A 85 9.10 13.38 -9.00
N GLU A 86 8.06 14.18 -9.22
CA GLU A 86 7.99 15.18 -10.30
C GLU A 86 9.11 16.22 -10.21
N SER A 87 9.52 16.56 -8.99
CA SER A 87 10.60 17.51 -8.70
C SER A 87 12.00 16.96 -9.00
N GLU A 88 12.18 15.64 -9.01
CA GLU A 88 13.50 14.99 -9.16
C GLU A 88 13.67 14.26 -10.49
N LEU A 89 12.59 13.67 -11.01
CA LEU A 89 12.63 12.72 -12.12
C LEU A 89 11.68 13.07 -13.27
N VAL A 90 11.05 14.26 -13.27
CA VAL A 90 10.14 14.74 -14.33
C VAL A 90 9.13 13.64 -14.71
N SER A 91 8.40 13.11 -13.71
CA SER A 91 7.44 11.98 -13.80
C SER A 91 8.00 10.55 -13.93
N GLY A 92 9.32 10.37 -13.79
CA GLY A 92 9.93 9.07 -13.52
C GLY A 92 9.71 8.02 -14.62
N PHE A 93 9.06 6.91 -14.26
CA PHE A 93 8.85 5.76 -15.17
C PHE A 93 7.71 5.98 -16.19
N ASN A 94 6.92 7.04 -16.04
CA ASN A 94 5.81 7.39 -16.94
C ASN A 94 6.21 8.30 -18.10
N THR A 95 7.46 8.77 -18.12
CA THR A 95 7.98 9.78 -19.08
C THR A 95 7.78 9.43 -20.55
N GLU A 96 7.77 8.14 -20.89
CA GLU A 96 7.69 7.69 -22.28
C GLU A 96 6.40 6.96 -22.64
N TYR A 97 5.56 6.66 -21.66
CA TYR A 97 4.30 5.99 -21.91
C TYR A 97 3.27 7.01 -22.38
N SER A 98 2.79 6.83 -23.62
CA SER A 98 1.69 7.63 -24.15
C SER A 98 0.33 6.95 -23.90
N SER A 99 -0.70 7.78 -23.76
CA SER A 99 -2.14 7.45 -23.80
C SER A 99 -2.57 6.13 -23.13
N GLY A 100 -2.65 5.03 -23.88
CA GLY A 100 -3.15 3.74 -23.39
C GLY A 100 -2.23 3.04 -22.40
N GLY A 101 -0.91 3.07 -22.64
CA GLY A 101 0.07 2.50 -21.71
C GLY A 101 0.09 3.23 -20.38
N PHE A 102 -0.04 4.56 -20.43
CA PHE A 102 -0.21 5.42 -19.26
C PHE A 102 -1.48 5.08 -18.50
N ALA A 103 -2.63 4.96 -19.19
CA ALA A 103 -3.90 4.62 -18.54
C ALA A 103 -3.86 3.28 -17.78
N LEU A 104 -3.20 2.26 -18.33
CA LEU A 104 -3.06 0.95 -17.69
C LEU A 104 -2.23 1.02 -16.40
N ILE A 105 -1.18 1.84 -16.37
CA ILE A 105 -0.35 2.06 -15.18
C ILE A 105 -1.18 2.67 -14.05
N PHE A 106 -1.91 3.75 -14.32
CA PHE A 106 -2.76 4.38 -13.30
C PHE A 106 -3.86 3.44 -12.82
N LEU A 107 -4.47 2.69 -13.74
CA LEU A 107 -5.48 1.71 -13.37
C LEU A 107 -4.91 0.64 -12.43
N ALA A 108 -3.69 0.16 -12.70
CA ALA A 108 -3.01 -0.81 -11.86
C ALA A 108 -2.67 -0.24 -10.46
N GLU A 109 -2.22 1.01 -10.38
CA GLU A 109 -1.94 1.67 -9.10
C GLU A 109 -3.20 1.90 -8.26
N TYR A 110 -4.30 2.32 -8.87
CA TYR A 110 -5.55 2.47 -8.12
C TYR A 110 -6.14 1.11 -7.71
N ALA A 111 -5.98 0.08 -8.55
CA ALA A 111 -6.34 -1.28 -8.19
C ALA A 111 -5.52 -1.80 -7.00
N SER A 112 -4.20 -1.52 -6.95
CA SER A 112 -3.35 -1.92 -5.82
C SER A 112 -3.72 -1.20 -4.53
N ILE A 113 -4.08 0.09 -4.59
CA ILE A 113 -4.60 0.84 -3.42
C ILE A 113 -5.88 0.20 -2.89
N LEU A 114 -6.83 -0.13 -3.77
CA LEU A 114 -8.07 -0.79 -3.36
C LEU A 114 -7.79 -2.18 -2.74
N PHE A 115 -6.88 -2.95 -3.34
CA PHE A 115 -6.48 -4.25 -2.80
C PHE A 115 -5.82 -4.15 -1.42
N MET A 116 -4.88 -3.21 -1.23
CA MET A 116 -4.25 -2.98 0.08
C MET A 116 -5.25 -2.48 1.12
N SER A 117 -6.18 -1.62 0.74
CA SER A 117 -7.25 -1.17 1.64
C SER A 117 -8.16 -2.31 2.09
N MET A 118 -8.41 -3.28 1.20
CA MET A 118 -9.17 -4.49 1.49
C MET A 118 -8.43 -5.39 2.49
N LEU A 119 -7.10 -5.56 2.34
CA LEU A 119 -6.28 -6.29 3.30
C LEU A 119 -6.28 -5.63 4.69
N VAL A 120 -6.09 -4.31 4.77
CA VAL A 120 -6.16 -3.57 6.05
C VAL A 120 -7.53 -3.75 6.71
N ALA A 121 -8.62 -3.63 5.95
CA ALA A 121 -9.96 -3.78 6.48
C ALA A 121 -10.23 -5.21 7.02
N LEU A 122 -9.75 -6.25 6.34
CA LEU A 122 -9.88 -7.63 6.80
C LEU A 122 -9.02 -7.93 8.03
N LEU A 123 -7.77 -7.46 8.03
CA LEU A 123 -6.82 -7.76 9.10
C LEU A 123 -7.15 -7.03 10.41
N PHE A 124 -7.63 -5.79 10.36
CA PHE A 124 -7.78 -4.96 11.56
C PHE A 124 -9.21 -4.69 12.00
N LEU A 125 -10.13 -4.49 11.05
CA LEU A 125 -11.48 -3.99 11.33
C LEU A 125 -12.55 -5.08 11.26
N GLY A 126 -12.20 -6.28 10.82
CA GLY A 126 -13.08 -7.43 10.71
C GLY A 126 -14.07 -7.25 9.57
N GLY A 127 -14.13 -8.24 8.68
CA GLY A 127 -14.94 -8.15 7.47
C GLY A 127 -15.69 -9.44 7.17
N ASN A 128 -17.02 -9.38 7.24
CA ASN A 128 -17.84 -10.33 6.50
C ASN A 128 -17.97 -9.81 5.06
N LEU A 129 -17.34 -10.51 4.11
CA LEU A 129 -17.34 -10.15 2.68
C LEU A 129 -18.74 -9.95 2.09
N ILE A 130 -19.76 -10.59 2.68
CA ILE A 130 -21.15 -10.54 2.24
C ILE A 130 -21.87 -9.27 2.77
N SER A 131 -21.36 -8.66 3.83
CA SER A 131 -22.03 -7.55 4.51
C SER A 131 -21.72 -6.20 3.85
N VAL A 132 -22.74 -5.34 3.72
CA VAL A 132 -22.57 -3.94 3.25
C VAL A 132 -21.62 -3.15 4.16
N SER A 133 -21.59 -3.49 5.45
CA SER A 133 -20.66 -2.88 6.42
C SER A 133 -19.19 -3.06 6.04
N PHE A 134 -18.82 -4.13 5.34
CA PHE A 134 -17.45 -4.33 4.89
C PHE A 134 -17.05 -3.32 3.82
N TYR A 135 -17.92 -3.07 2.84
CA TYR A 135 -17.67 -2.09 1.80
C TYR A 135 -17.57 -0.65 2.35
N MET A 136 -18.34 -0.32 3.39
CA MET A 136 -18.22 0.96 4.08
C MET A 136 -16.86 1.10 4.79
N LYS A 137 -16.37 0.03 5.44
CA LYS A 137 -15.03 0.02 6.07
C LYS A 137 -13.92 0.14 5.02
N LEU A 138 -14.04 -0.57 3.90
CA LEU A 138 -13.09 -0.46 2.78
C LEU A 138 -13.04 0.98 2.24
N ALA A 139 -14.21 1.59 2.00
CA ALA A 139 -14.29 2.99 1.56
C ALA A 139 -13.65 3.95 2.57
N PHE A 140 -13.84 3.71 3.88
CA PHE A 140 -13.19 4.50 4.93
C PHE A 140 -11.66 4.36 4.89
N VAL A 141 -11.12 3.15 4.74
CA VAL A 141 -9.67 2.95 4.62
C VAL A 141 -9.13 3.61 3.35
N ALA A 142 -9.82 3.46 2.21
CA ALA A 142 -9.43 4.13 0.97
C ALA A 142 -9.46 5.67 1.10
N PHE A 143 -10.42 6.21 1.85
CA PHE A 143 -10.45 7.64 2.19
C PHE A 143 -9.23 8.05 3.01
N CYS A 144 -8.77 7.22 3.97
CA CYS A 144 -7.55 7.49 4.73
C CYS A 144 -6.31 7.57 3.82
N PHE A 145 -6.19 6.75 2.77
CA PHE A 145 -5.09 6.85 1.80
C PHE A 145 -5.09 8.23 1.10
N ILE A 146 -6.26 8.73 0.71
CA ILE A 146 -6.40 10.05 0.07
C ILE A 146 -6.09 11.17 1.07
N TRP A 147 -6.54 11.02 2.32
CA TRP A 147 -6.34 12.03 3.36
C TRP A 147 -4.86 12.19 3.74
N VAL A 148 -4.13 11.08 3.88
CA VAL A 148 -2.67 11.06 4.14
C VAL A 148 -1.93 11.80 3.03
N ARG A 149 -2.33 11.58 1.77
CA ARG A 149 -1.76 12.30 0.61
C ARG A 149 -1.97 13.82 0.70
N GLY A 150 -3.14 14.26 1.17
CA GLY A 150 -3.45 15.69 1.27
C GLY A 150 -2.76 16.43 2.41
N THR A 151 -2.18 15.71 3.38
CA THR A 151 -1.71 16.30 4.65
C THR A 151 -0.19 16.26 4.84
N LEU A 152 0.50 15.27 4.29
CA LEU A 152 1.92 15.03 4.59
C LEU A 152 2.85 15.45 3.44
N PRO A 153 4.00 16.07 3.73
CA PRO A 153 5.04 16.33 2.73
C PRO A 153 5.71 15.02 2.31
N ARG A 154 6.30 15.00 1.11
CA ARG A 154 7.10 13.86 0.65
C ARG A 154 8.35 13.69 1.52
N PHE A 155 8.69 12.44 1.83
CA PHE A 155 9.97 12.13 2.47
C PHE A 155 11.11 12.22 1.45
N ARG A 156 12.35 12.29 1.94
CA ARG A 156 13.55 12.12 1.10
C ARG A 156 13.97 10.66 1.14
N TYR A 157 14.45 10.14 0.01
CA TYR A 157 14.79 8.72 -0.16
C TYR A 157 15.78 8.21 0.90
N ASP A 158 16.81 9.00 1.20
CA ASP A 158 17.83 8.62 2.19
C ASP A 158 17.31 8.42 3.62
N LYS A 159 16.12 8.94 3.95
CA LYS A 159 15.56 8.86 5.31
C LYS A 159 14.62 7.66 5.48
N LEU A 160 14.47 6.85 4.44
CA LEU A 160 13.40 5.87 4.31
C LEU A 160 13.91 4.42 4.33
N MET A 161 15.13 4.23 3.82
CA MET A 161 15.93 3.01 3.97
C MET A 161 16.65 3.04 5.31
#